data_AF-A0A956MEF2-F1
#
_entry.id   AF-A0A956MEF2-F1
#
_cell.length_a   1.000
_cell.length_b   1.000
_cell.length_c   1.000
_cell.angle_alpha   90.00
_cell.angle_beta   90.00
_cell.angle_gamma   90.00
#
_symmetry.space_group_name_H-M   'P 1'
#
loop_
_entity.id
_entity.type
_entity.pdbx_description
1 polymer ?
#
loop_
_entity_poly.entity_id
_entity_poly.type
_entity_poly.pdbx_seq_one_letter_code
_entity_poly.pdbx_strand_id
1 'polypeptide(L)' 'MSKLKNKVAIITGAASGIGRAAAQLFAQEGAAV' A
#
# COMPACT_ATOMS: atom_id res chain seq x y z
N MET A 1 -5.43 -4.23 -14.25
CA MET A 1 -4.41 -3.17 -14.46
C MET A 1 -3.95 -2.72 -13.08
N SER A 2 -2.65 -2.71 -12.82
CA SER A 2 -2.12 -2.29 -11.50
C SER A 2 -2.19 -0.76 -11.41
N LYS A 3 -3.03 -0.26 -10.51
CA LYS A 3 -3.38 1.18 -10.42
C LYS A 3 -2.26 2.03 -9.84
N LEU A 4 -1.36 1.43 -9.06
CA LEU A 4 -0.32 2.13 -8.30
C LEU A 4 1.10 1.82 -8.78
N LYS A 5 1.26 1.21 -9.95
CA LYS A 5 2.58 0.91 -10.53
C LYS A 5 3.47 2.16 -10.53
N ASN A 6 4.69 2.02 -10.02
CA ASN A 6 5.71 3.08 -9.95
C ASN A 6 5.27 4.31 -9.14
N LYS A 7 4.40 4.14 -8.14
CA LYS A 7 4.04 5.17 -7.16
C LYS A 7 4.65 4.87 -5.79
N VAL A 8 4.87 5.91 -5.00
CA VAL A 8 5.28 5.81 -3.59
C VAL A 8 4.09 6.18 -2.72
N ALA A 9 3.79 5.38 -1.69
CA ALA A 9 2.70 5.61 -0.77
C ALA A 9 3.17 5.55 0.69
N ILE A 10 3.06 6.65 1.42
CA ILE A 10 3.36 6.66 2.86
C ILE A 10 2.08 6.33 3.63
N ILE A 11 2.12 5.26 4.43
CA ILE A 11 0.97 4.81 5.22
C ILE A 11 1.36 4.79 6.70
N THR A 12 0.65 5.57 7.51
CA THR A 12 0.78 5.56 8.97
C THR A 12 -0.15 4.52 9.60
N GLY A 13 0.19 4.01 10.79
CA GLY A 13 -0.61 2.97 11.44
C GLY A 13 -0.60 1.62 10.71
N ALA A 14 0.40 1.34 9.88
CA ALA A 14 0.50 0.13 9.06
C ALA A 14 0.79 -1.17 9.86
N ALA A 15 0.97 -1.08 11.18
CA ALA A 15 1.28 -2.22 12.02
C ALA A 15 0.10 -3.20 12.16
N SER A 16 -1.16 -2.72 12.11
CA SER A 16 -2.35 -3.56 12.28
C SER A 16 -3.60 -2.95 11.63
N GLY A 17 -4.71 -3.71 11.65
CA GLY A 17 -6.03 -3.24 11.19
C GLY A 17 -6.04 -2.72 9.75
N ILE A 18 -6.74 -1.60 9.56
CA ILE A 18 -6.96 -1.00 8.23
C ILE A 18 -5.66 -0.53 7.60
N GLY A 19 -4.75 0.07 8.39
CA GLY A 19 -3.45 0.53 7.87
C GLY A 19 -2.62 -0.61 7.29
N ARG A 20 -2.57 -1.76 7.98
CA ARG A 20 -1.88 -2.95 7.48
C ARG A 20 -2.52 -3.49 6.20
N ALA A 21 -3.85 -3.60 6.17
CA ALA A 21 -4.57 -4.10 5.00
C ALA A 21 -4.37 -3.17 3.78
N ALA A 22 -4.39 -1.85 3.99
CA ALA A 22 -4.13 -0.87 2.95
C ALA A 22 -2.69 -0.98 2.41
N ALA A 23 -1.69 -1.12 3.29
CA ALA A 23 -0.29 -1.27 2.86
C ALA A 23 -0.07 -2.52 2.01
N GLN A 24 -0.69 -3.65 2.38
CA GLN A 24 -0.62 -4.88 1.61
C GLN A 24 -1.30 -4.74 0.24
N LEU A 25 -2.50 -4.15 0.19
CA LEU A 25 -3.22 -3.91 -1.06
C LEU A 25 -2.42 -2.97 -1.98
N PHE A 26 -1.81 -1.92 -1.44
CA PHE A 26 -1.07 -0.94 -2.22
C PHE A 26 0.20 -1.54 -2.80
N ALA A 27 0.90 -2.38 -2.04
CA ALA A 27 2.04 -3.14 -2.54
C ALA A 27 1.64 -4.12 -3.66
N GLN A 28 0.50 -4.82 -3.53
CA GLN A 28 -0.03 -5.69 -4.59
C GLN A 28 -0.38 -4.91 -5.87
N GLU A 29 -0.87 -3.68 -5.71
CA GLU A 29 -1.15 -2.76 -6.83
C GLU A 29 0.11 -2.09 -7.40
N GLY A 30 1.30 -2.42 -6.89
CA GLY A 30 2.60 -2.02 -7.45
C GLY A 30 3.20 -0.72 -6.90
N ALA A 31 2.69 -0.22 -5.77
CA ALA A 31 3.33 0.87 -5.05
C ALA A 31 4.57 0.40 -4.28
N ALA A 32 5.56 1.28 -4.17
CA ALA A 32 6.52 1.23 -3.06
C ALA A 32 5.84 1.84 -1.83
N VAL A 33 5.65 1.02 -0.80
CA VAL A 33 4.91 1.37 0.42
C VAL A 33 5.88 1.40 1.60
#